data_AF-A0A969PT40-F1
#
_entry.id   AF-A0A969PT40-F1
#
_cell.length_a   1.000
_cell.length_b   1.000
_cell.length_c   1.000
_cell.angle_alpha   90.00
_cell.angle_beta   90.00
_cell.angle_gamma   90.00
#
_symmetry.space_group_name_H-M   'P 1'
#
loop_
_entity.id
_entity.type
_entity.pdbx_description
1 polymer ?
#
loop_
_entity_poly.entity_id
_entity_poly.type
_entity_poly.pdbx_seq_one_letter_code
_entity_poly.pdbx_strand_id
1 'polypeptide(L)' 'MNLDELKIQEDYRSDRDHLINDFYLPCLGRATVYSRAVGFFSSSSLIAVSKAMVRTILEKKDKKAVHQIR' A
#
# COMPACT_ATOMS: atom_id res chain seq x y z
N MET A 1 11.92 0.94 9.60
CA MET A 1 11.28 1.80 8.59
C MET A 1 9.87 2.05 9.06
N ASN A 2 9.66 3.21 9.65
CA ASN A 2 8.39 3.62 10.24
C ASN A 2 7.58 4.44 9.22
N LEU A 3 6.30 4.67 9.51
CA LEU A 3 5.37 5.31 8.56
C LEU A 3 5.66 6.81 8.38
N ASP A 4 6.26 7.46 9.37
CA ASP A 4 6.67 8.88 9.40
C ASP A 4 7.79 9.23 8.41
N GLU A 5 8.53 8.23 7.92
CA GLU A 5 9.57 8.43 6.89
C GLU A 5 8.99 8.54 5.47
N LEU A 6 7.66 8.38 5.32
CA LEU A 6 6.99 8.46 4.03
C LEU A 6 6.75 9.91 3.61
N LYS A 7 7.18 10.23 2.39
CA LYS A 7 6.76 11.45 1.70
C LYS A 7 5.41 11.20 1.03
N ILE A 8 4.33 11.55 1.72
CA ILE A 8 2.96 11.52 1.21
C ILE A 8 2.40 12.93 1.06
N GLN A 9 1.42 13.08 0.18
CA GLN A 9 0.67 14.33 0.02
C GLN A 9 -0.39 14.46 1.13
N GLU A 10 -0.81 15.69 1.40
CA GLU A 10 -1.91 15.95 2.35
C GLU A 10 -3.25 15.48 1.79
N ASP A 11 -3.47 15.63 0.48
CA ASP A 11 -4.67 15.19 -0.21
C ASP A 11 -4.37 14.40 -1.49
N TYR A 12 -5.21 13.39 -1.73
CA TYR A 12 -5.17 12.58 -2.95
C TYR A 12 -6.56 12.46 -3.52
N ARG A 13 -6.68 12.51 -4.84
CA ARG A 13 -7.94 12.32 -5.56
C ARG A 13 -7.78 11.29 -6.68
N SER A 14 -8.76 10.40 -6.80
CA SER A 14 -8.72 9.29 -7.75
C SER A 14 -8.74 9.70 -9.23
N ASP A 15 -9.14 10.94 -9.53
CA ASP A 15 -9.22 11.49 -10.88
C ASP A 15 -7.88 12.05 -11.39
N ARG A 16 -6.94 12.37 -10.49
CA ARG A 16 -5.67 13.02 -10.84
C ARG A 16 -4.43 12.34 -10.25
N ASP A 17 -4.58 11.57 -9.17
CA ASP A 17 -3.48 10.95 -8.44
C ASP A 17 -3.47 9.43 -8.65
N HIS A 18 -2.27 8.83 -8.71
CA HIS A 18 -2.13 7.39 -8.86
C HIS A 18 -2.13 6.71 -7.48
N LEU A 19 -3.31 6.65 -6.85
CA LEU A 19 -3.52 6.15 -5.47
C LEU A 19 -2.76 4.86 -5.12
N ILE A 20 -2.64 3.92 -6.06
CA ILE A 20 -1.92 2.66 -5.84
C ILE A 20 -0.43 2.91 -5.59
N ASN A 21 0.21 3.73 -6.42
CA ASN A 21 1.66 3.93 -6.42
C ASN A 21 2.08 5.00 -5.43
N ASP A 22 1.27 6.05 -5.30
CA ASP A 22 1.66 7.26 -4.59
C ASP A 22 1.20 7.25 -3.13
N PHE A 23 0.24 6.37 -2.79
CA PHE A 23 -0.31 6.26 -1.44
C PHE A 23 -0.33 4.82 -0.93
N TYR A 24 -1.07 3.91 -1.57
CA TYR A 24 -1.30 2.57 -1.02
C TYR A 24 -0.03 1.72 -0.92
N LEU A 25 0.80 1.64 -1.98
CA LEU A 25 2.04 0.88 -1.94
C LEU A 25 3.04 1.41 -0.89
N PRO A 26 3.40 2.71 -0.86
CA PRO A 26 4.33 3.22 0.13
C PRO A 26 3.85 3.00 1.57
N CYS A 27 2.55 3.22 1.82
CA CYS A 27 1.93 3.03 3.13
C CYS A 27 1.85 1.54 3.52
N LEU A 28 1.25 0.68 2.68
CA LEU A 28 1.08 -0.74 2.97
C LEU A 28 2.41 -1.50 3.04
N GLY A 29 3.42 -1.04 2.31
CA GLY A 29 4.78 -1.58 2.39
C GLY A 29 5.36 -1.52 3.80
N ARG A 30 5.09 -0.43 4.53
CA ARG A 30 5.60 -0.16 5.89
C ARG A 30 4.58 -0.47 6.99
N ALA A 31 3.29 -0.44 6.68
CA ALA A 31 2.25 -0.73 7.65
C ALA A 31 2.27 -2.19 8.11
N THR A 32 1.95 -2.39 9.38
CA THR A 32 1.72 -3.71 9.99
C THR A 32 0.23 -4.07 10.00
N VAL A 33 -0.64 -3.05 10.00
CA VAL A 33 -2.10 -3.19 10.06
C VAL A 33 -2.73 -2.17 9.11
N TYR A 34 -3.77 -2.60 8.41
CA TYR A 34 -4.62 -1.73 7.60
C TYR A 34 -6.03 -1.69 8.21
N SER A 35 -6.46 -0.51 8.68
CA SER A 35 -7.79 -0.28 9.25
C SER A 35 -8.47 0.86 8.50
N ARG A 36 -9.77 0.73 8.22
CA ARG A 36 -10.56 1.70 7.46
C ARG A 36 -11.91 1.94 8.15
N ALA A 37 -12.22 3.20 8.44
CA ALA A 37 -13.53 3.63 8.95
C ALA A 37 -14.28 4.43 7.89
N VAL A 38 -14.92 3.75 6.94
CA VAL A 38 -15.78 4.39 5.93
C VAL A 38 -17.14 3.70 5.88
N GLY A 39 -18.21 4.46 5.69
CA GLY A 39 -19.56 3.92 5.54
C GLY A 39 -19.83 3.34 4.14
N PHE A 40 -19.16 3.87 3.11
CA PHE A 40 -19.32 3.44 1.73
C PHE A 40 -17.98 3.49 0.98
N PHE A 41 -17.79 2.55 0.05
CA PHE A 41 -16.64 2.51 -0.84
C PHE A 41 -17.06 2.02 -2.22
N SER A 42 -16.37 2.45 -3.27
CA SER A 42 -16.60 1.95 -4.62
C SER A 42 -15.84 0.64 -4.86
N SER A 43 -16.33 -0.22 -5.75
CA SER A 43 -15.60 -1.44 -6.17
C SER A 43 -14.21 -1.11 -6.73
N SER A 44 -14.09 0.01 -7.45
CA SER A 44 -12.80 0.48 -7.98
C SER A 44 -11.79 0.79 -6.87
N SER A 45 -12.22 1.45 -5.79
CA SER A 45 -11.36 1.74 -4.64
C SER A 45 -10.93 0.46 -3.91
N LEU A 46 -11.83 -0.53 -3.78
CA LEU A 46 -11.49 -1.82 -3.17
C LEU A 46 -10.46 -2.57 -4.01
N ILE A 47 -10.67 -2.65 -5.32
CA ILE A 47 -9.74 -3.30 -6.25
C ILE A 47 -8.35 -2.65 -6.18
N ALA A 48 -8.28 -1.32 -6.08
CA ALA A 48 -7.01 -0.59 -5.97
C ALA A 48 -6.24 -1.01 -4.70
N VAL A 49 -6.91 -1.08 -3.55
CA VAL A 49 -6.30 -1.55 -2.30
C VAL A 49 -5.86 -3.00 -2.39
N SER A 50 -6.71 -3.88 -2.90
CA SER A 50 -6.39 -5.31 -3.04
C SER A 50 -5.14 -5.53 -3.90
N LYS A 51 -5.01 -4.79 -5.01
CA LYS A 51 -3.81 -4.83 -5.86
C LYS A 51 -2.55 -4.41 -5.10
N ALA A 52 -2.62 -3.31 -4.35
CA ALA A 52 -1.50 -2.83 -3.56
C ALA A 52 -1.10 -3.82 -2.44
N MET A 53 -2.08 -4.44 -1.77
CA MET A 53 -1.83 -5.48 -0.77
C MET A 53 -1.15 -6.71 -1.37
N VAL A 54 -1.66 -7.25 -2.48
CA VAL A 54 -1.05 -8.41 -3.16
C VAL A 54 0.39 -8.12 -3.57
N ARG A 55 0.62 -6.96 -4.22
CA ARG A 55 1.96 -6.55 -4.65
C ARG A 55 2.92 -6.43 -3.47
N THR A 56 2.47 -5.86 -2.35
CA THR A 56 3.26 -5.76 -1.12
C THR A 56 3.63 -7.14 -0.55
N ILE A 57 2.69 -8.08 -0.54
CA ILE A 57 2.93 -9.44 -0.03
C ILE A 57 3.95 -10.17 -0.91
N LEU A 58 3.83 -10.05 -2.23
CA LEU A 58 4.75 -10.67 -3.18
C LEU A 58 6.17 -10.09 -3.06
N GLU A 59 6.32 -8.77 -3.02
CA GLU A 59 7.62 -8.13 -2.84
C GLU A 59 8.27 -8.49 -1.49
N LYS A 60 7.47 -8.70 -0.44
CA LYS A 60 7.97 -9.19 0.86
C LYS A 60 8.38 -10.67 0.82
N LYS A 61 7.74 -11.51 -0.01
CA LYS A 61 8.17 -12.91 -0.22
C LYS A 61 9.51 -12.99 -0.92
N ASP A 62 9.72 -12.20 -1.98
CA ASP A 62 10.99 -12.20 -2.72
C ASP A 62 12.17 -11.75 -1.84
N LYS A 63 11.97 -10.75 -0.98
CA LYS A 63 13.02 -10.28 -0.06
C LYS A 63 13.37 -11.29 1.04
N LYS A 64 12.44 -12.18 1.43
CA LYS A 64 12.73 -13.26 2.39
C LYS A 64 13.53 -14.40 1.75
N ALA A 65 13.32 -14.69 0.47
CA ALA A 65 14.05 -15.74 -0.23
C ALA A 65 15.56 -15.41 -0.38
N VAL A 66 15.91 -14.14 -0.54
CA VAL A 66 17.31 -13.70 -0.68
C VAL A 66 18.08 -13.73 0.66
N HIS A 67 17.40 -13.69 1.81
CA HIS A 67 18.06 -13.67 3.12
C HIS A 67 18.30 -15.07 3.73
N GLN A 68 17.80 -16.15 3.13
CA GLN A 68 18.03 -17.53 3.60
C GLN A 68 19.15 -18.29 2.86
N ILE A 69 19.86 -17.64 1.93
CA ILE A 69 21.00 -18.23 1.19
C ILE A 69 22.33 -17.57 1.61
N ARG A 70 22.47 -17.18 2.88
CA ARG A 70 23.74 -16.76 3.47
C ARG A 70 23.95 -17.43 4.81
#